data_AF-A0A8J2K2H0-F1
#
_entry.id   AF-A0A8J2K2H0-F1
#
_cell.length_a   1.000
_cell.length_b   1.000
_cell.length_c   1.000
_cell.angle_alpha   90.00
_cell.angle_beta   90.00
_cell.angle_gamma   90.00
#
_symmetry.space_group_name_H-M   'P 1'
#
loop_
_entity.id
_entity.type
_entity.pdbx_description
1 polymer ?
#
loop_
_entity_poly.entity_id
_entity_poly.type
_entity_poly.pdbx_seq_one_letter_code
_entity_poly.pdbx_strand_id
1 'polypeptide(L)'
;DFTDSAYTSHEHRENILLLCDGVGLQVNQLLRVGLTSQGSGLTLNEQKDGSSIEVEQAIEGTLKSVYELRTQLQETAFAQASDMMRSSKEVSEIVEVMRNAALTTDSERLEEVSQHFNEHLERTQEVCKLLRHISTTDTFHVQCKYAEINLKIYGPQLAVAARTLCSTPTSKAAKENLDVFIDMWKSLTNDIEALTHKIAEVLGSRAADSKFYMSLPRPGKHGTTQKRLVKPTELNHKEQVEADEKSGKEMQPVITTEVEPEAEKWTEDNFQDENNDIVRRAKNMSNMAFNMYQFTHGDGPLKTTQDLFTQAEYFAEEANRLYKVVRQFSYMVPTSSEKKGLLEKVDEVPTRVQQLQFTVKNPTVGKAATFTKVDSVIEETKNLMNVISNVVTTCFECASKYKLDFRGLSPRGRNSPFGRSDSEEVGGGSGSGDSKGGGGTSSDGSM
;
A
#
# COMPACT_ATOMS: atom_id res chain seq x y z
N ASP A 1 -6.69 -13.16 -19.49
CA ASP A 1 -5.60 -13.69 -18.66
C ASP A 1 -5.90 -15.07 -18.06
N PHE A 2 -6.62 -15.18 -16.93
CA PHE A 2 -6.86 -16.47 -16.26
C PHE A 2 -7.45 -17.56 -17.19
N THR A 3 -8.41 -17.18 -18.04
CA THR A 3 -9.07 -18.05 -19.03
C THR A 3 -8.25 -18.26 -20.32
N ASP A 4 -7.09 -17.64 -20.45
CA ASP A 4 -6.23 -17.70 -21.64
C ASP A 4 -4.89 -18.41 -21.34
N SER A 5 -4.45 -18.38 -20.08
CA SER A 5 -3.30 -19.15 -19.58
C SER A 5 -3.39 -20.63 -19.95
N ALA A 6 -2.33 -21.16 -20.56
CA ALA A 6 -2.21 -22.58 -20.87
C ALA A 6 -2.14 -23.48 -19.62
N TYR A 7 -1.81 -22.91 -18.46
CA TYR A 7 -1.63 -23.64 -17.20
C TYR A 7 -2.89 -23.63 -16.30
N THR A 8 -3.96 -22.94 -16.70
CA THR A 8 -5.27 -23.02 -16.01
C THR A 8 -5.98 -24.30 -16.42
N SER A 9 -6.40 -25.13 -15.45
CA SER A 9 -7.16 -26.36 -15.73
C SER A 9 -8.50 -26.06 -16.42
N HIS A 10 -9.06 -27.05 -17.12
CA HIS A 10 -10.38 -26.91 -17.75
C HIS A 10 -11.47 -26.59 -16.71
N GLU A 11 -11.44 -27.24 -15.55
CA GLU A 11 -12.36 -26.99 -14.43
C GLU A 11 -12.26 -25.55 -13.90
N HIS A 12 -11.05 -25.04 -13.63
CA HIS A 12 -10.90 -23.65 -13.18
C HIS A 12 -11.34 -22.65 -14.24
N ARG A 13 -11.07 -22.92 -15.53
CA ARG A 13 -11.49 -22.10 -16.67
C ARG A 13 -13.02 -22.09 -16.84
N GLU A 14 -13.68 -23.24 -16.73
CA GLU A 14 -15.13 -23.38 -16.81
C GLU A 14 -15.82 -22.65 -15.64
N ASN A 15 -15.35 -22.88 -14.41
CA ASN A 15 -15.90 -22.22 -13.22
C ASN A 15 -15.75 -20.68 -13.27
N ILE A 16 -14.63 -20.16 -13.80
CA ILE A 16 -14.47 -18.70 -14.00
C ILE A 16 -15.51 -18.17 -15.00
N LEU A 17 -15.72 -18.86 -16.12
CA LEU A 17 -16.69 -18.42 -17.15
C LEU A 17 -18.12 -18.45 -16.60
N LEU A 18 -18.52 -19.52 -15.92
CA LEU A 18 -19.83 -19.66 -15.28
C LEU A 18 -20.07 -18.57 -14.21
N LEU A 19 -19.06 -18.20 -13.44
CA LEU A 19 -19.15 -17.13 -12.45
C LEU A 19 -19.18 -15.73 -13.09
N CYS A 20 -18.47 -15.51 -14.20
CA CYS A 20 -18.58 -14.28 -15.00
C CYS A 20 -20.00 -14.09 -15.56
N ASP A 21 -20.60 -15.15 -16.14
CA ASP A 21 -21.99 -15.12 -16.61
C ASP A 21 -22.97 -14.91 -15.45
N GLY A 22 -22.72 -15.55 -14.29
CA GLY A 22 -23.49 -15.37 -13.07
C GLY A 22 -23.48 -13.92 -12.55
N VAL A 23 -22.32 -13.27 -12.50
CA VAL A 23 -22.17 -11.84 -12.19
C VAL A 23 -22.93 -10.99 -13.22
N GLY A 24 -22.81 -11.32 -14.51
CA GLY A 24 -23.55 -10.64 -15.58
C GLY A 24 -25.07 -10.70 -15.37
N LEU A 25 -25.61 -11.85 -14.98
CA LEU A 25 -27.03 -12.00 -14.65
C LEU A 25 -27.45 -11.19 -13.41
N GLN A 26 -26.65 -11.19 -12.34
CA GLN A 26 -26.94 -10.41 -11.14
C GLN A 26 -26.91 -8.90 -11.40
N VAL A 27 -25.93 -8.40 -12.16
CA VAL A 27 -25.87 -6.97 -12.55
C VAL A 27 -27.08 -6.58 -13.41
N ASN A 28 -27.51 -7.43 -14.35
CA ASN A 28 -28.73 -7.19 -15.13
C ASN A 28 -30.01 -7.19 -14.26
N GLN A 29 -30.07 -8.06 -13.24
CA GLN A 29 -31.17 -8.05 -12.26
C GLN A 29 -31.17 -6.75 -11.44
N LEU A 30 -30.02 -6.32 -10.91
CA LEU A 30 -29.87 -5.07 -10.16
C LEU A 30 -30.27 -3.84 -10.98
N LEU A 31 -29.81 -3.74 -12.24
CA LEU A 31 -30.22 -2.70 -13.18
C LEU A 31 -31.74 -2.69 -13.40
N ARG A 32 -32.36 -3.86 -13.61
CA ARG A 32 -33.81 -3.98 -13.80
C ARG A 32 -34.61 -3.53 -12.58
N VAL A 33 -34.20 -3.94 -11.37
CA VAL A 33 -34.90 -3.55 -10.12
C VAL A 33 -34.73 -2.05 -9.87
N GLY A 34 -33.52 -1.50 -10.03
CA GLY A 34 -33.26 -0.06 -9.90
C GLY A 34 -34.09 0.80 -10.85
N LEU A 35 -34.18 0.41 -12.12
CA LEU A 35 -35.03 1.09 -13.11
C LEU A 35 -36.54 0.99 -12.79
N THR A 36 -36.98 -0.15 -12.24
CA THR A 36 -38.39 -0.35 -11.84
C THR A 36 -38.74 0.51 -10.60
N SER A 37 -37.80 0.65 -9.67
CA SER A 37 -37.91 1.55 -8.52
C SER A 37 -37.99 3.02 -8.95
N GLN A 38 -37.11 3.48 -9.86
CA GLN A 38 -37.17 4.85 -10.40
C GLN A 38 -38.43 5.14 -11.25
N GLY A 39 -38.94 4.16 -11.99
CA GLY A 39 -40.14 4.33 -12.84
C GLY A 39 -41.45 4.53 -12.05
N SER A 40 -41.44 4.27 -10.74
CA SER A 40 -42.64 4.28 -9.89
C SER A 40 -42.96 5.68 -9.36
N GLY A 41 -43.34 6.60 -10.26
CA GLY A 41 -43.62 8.01 -9.97
C GLY A 41 -44.90 8.31 -9.19
N LEU A 42 -45.19 7.58 -8.11
CA LEU A 42 -46.41 7.72 -7.29
C LEU A 42 -46.13 7.81 -5.78
N THR A 43 -46.57 8.93 -5.19
CA THR A 43 -46.93 9.13 -3.76
C THR A 43 -46.15 8.34 -2.68
N LEU A 44 -45.22 9.05 -2.03
CA LEU A 44 -44.27 8.67 -0.96
C LEU A 44 -44.69 7.78 0.23
N ASN A 45 -45.95 7.33 0.36
CA ASN A 45 -46.51 6.87 1.65
C ASN A 45 -46.85 5.38 1.79
N GLU A 46 -47.00 4.59 0.72
CA GLU A 46 -47.64 3.25 0.82
C GLU A 46 -46.85 2.05 0.22
N GLN A 47 -45.65 2.24 -0.33
CA GLN A 47 -44.84 1.14 -0.94
C GLN A 47 -43.34 1.12 -0.57
N LYS A 48 -42.95 1.74 0.55
CA LYS A 48 -41.52 1.89 0.91
C LYS A 48 -40.79 0.57 1.24
N ASP A 49 -41.41 -0.33 1.98
CA ASP A 49 -40.69 -1.52 2.48
C ASP A 49 -40.35 -2.51 1.37
N GLY A 50 -41.34 -2.94 0.57
CA GLY A 50 -41.14 -3.98 -0.45
C GLY A 50 -40.13 -3.61 -1.55
N SER A 51 -40.19 -2.37 -2.04
CA SER A 51 -39.31 -1.90 -3.11
C SER A 51 -37.85 -1.67 -2.66
N SER A 52 -37.63 -1.30 -1.39
CA SER A 52 -36.28 -1.22 -0.82
C SER A 52 -35.67 -2.62 -0.68
N ILE A 53 -36.43 -3.58 -0.15
CA ILE A 53 -35.99 -4.95 0.07
C ILE A 53 -35.59 -5.65 -1.25
N GLU A 54 -36.33 -5.44 -2.35
CA GLU A 54 -35.95 -5.99 -3.67
C GLU A 54 -34.63 -5.40 -4.20
N VAL A 55 -34.38 -4.10 -3.97
CA VAL A 55 -33.10 -3.45 -4.35
C VAL A 55 -31.96 -3.99 -3.49
N GLU A 56 -32.15 -4.06 -2.17
CA GLU A 56 -31.14 -4.57 -1.22
C GLU A 56 -30.75 -6.02 -1.53
N GLN A 57 -31.72 -6.90 -1.83
CA GLN A 57 -31.47 -8.28 -2.25
C GLN A 57 -30.71 -8.37 -3.59
N ALA A 58 -30.98 -7.48 -4.55
CA ALA A 58 -30.24 -7.44 -5.81
C ALA A 58 -28.80 -6.91 -5.63
N ILE A 59 -28.58 -5.99 -4.69
CA ILE A 59 -27.23 -5.55 -4.28
C ILE A 59 -26.48 -6.70 -3.61
N GLU A 60 -27.08 -7.39 -2.64
CA GLU A 60 -26.46 -8.55 -1.95
C GLU A 60 -26.12 -9.68 -2.93
N GLY A 61 -27.04 -10.04 -3.82
CA GLY A 61 -26.80 -11.05 -4.87
C GLY A 61 -25.66 -10.67 -5.81
N THR A 62 -25.57 -9.39 -6.19
CA THR A 62 -24.45 -8.86 -7.00
C THR A 62 -23.13 -8.95 -6.23
N LEU A 63 -23.06 -8.42 -5.01
CA LEU A 63 -21.86 -8.47 -4.16
C LEU A 63 -21.39 -9.91 -3.91
N LYS A 64 -22.32 -10.83 -3.65
CA LYS A 64 -22.02 -12.26 -3.46
C LYS A 64 -21.42 -12.88 -4.73
N SER A 65 -22.03 -12.70 -5.90
CA SER A 65 -21.51 -13.27 -7.15
C SER A 65 -20.11 -12.74 -7.50
N VAL A 66 -19.84 -11.45 -7.23
CA VAL A 66 -18.52 -10.84 -7.40
C VAL A 66 -17.50 -11.40 -6.38
N TYR A 67 -17.91 -11.66 -5.14
CA TYR A 67 -17.08 -12.34 -4.15
C TYR A 67 -16.72 -13.78 -4.58
N GLU A 68 -17.69 -14.54 -5.09
CA GLU A 68 -17.51 -15.91 -5.57
C GLU A 68 -16.55 -15.95 -6.77
N LEU A 69 -16.73 -15.07 -7.75
CA LEU A 69 -15.78 -14.90 -8.87
C LEU A 69 -14.37 -14.51 -8.39
N ARG A 70 -14.25 -13.57 -7.44
CA ARG A 70 -12.96 -13.17 -6.86
C ARG A 70 -12.26 -14.34 -6.16
N THR A 71 -13.02 -15.18 -5.46
CA THR A 71 -12.49 -16.36 -4.76
C THR A 71 -11.98 -17.40 -5.77
N GLN A 72 -12.76 -17.70 -6.81
CA GLN A 72 -12.34 -18.60 -7.88
C GLN A 72 -11.05 -18.13 -8.59
N LEU A 73 -10.89 -16.83 -8.82
CA LEU A 73 -9.66 -16.25 -9.40
C LEU A 73 -8.46 -16.40 -8.45
N GLN A 74 -8.66 -16.21 -7.15
CA GLN A 74 -7.64 -16.41 -6.12
C GLN A 74 -7.20 -17.87 -6.02
N GLU A 75 -8.15 -18.80 -5.95
CA GLU A 75 -7.88 -20.25 -5.95
C GLU A 75 -7.13 -20.68 -7.23
N THR A 76 -7.52 -20.15 -8.40
CA THR A 76 -6.86 -20.45 -9.67
C THR A 76 -5.40 -19.98 -9.68
N ALA A 77 -5.10 -18.78 -9.17
CA ALA A 77 -3.73 -18.28 -9.06
C ALA A 77 -2.89 -19.13 -8.09
N PHE A 78 -3.44 -19.47 -6.91
CA PHE A 78 -2.74 -20.27 -5.92
C PHE A 78 -2.54 -21.74 -6.34
N ALA A 79 -3.45 -22.30 -7.14
CA ALA A 79 -3.30 -23.63 -7.75
C ALA A 79 -2.09 -23.64 -8.71
N GLN A 80 -2.01 -22.68 -9.65
CA GLN A 80 -0.87 -22.58 -10.56
C GLN A 80 0.45 -22.33 -9.82
N ALA A 81 0.47 -21.46 -8.81
CA ALA A 81 1.66 -21.19 -8.00
C ALA A 81 2.12 -22.44 -7.23
N SER A 82 1.18 -23.18 -6.64
CA SER A 82 1.47 -24.46 -5.97
C SER A 82 2.03 -25.50 -6.94
N ASP A 83 1.54 -25.58 -8.17
CA ASP A 83 2.06 -26.51 -9.17
C ASP A 83 3.45 -26.13 -9.69
N MET A 84 3.71 -24.83 -9.87
CA MET A 84 5.05 -24.31 -10.17
C MET A 84 6.03 -24.73 -9.06
N MET A 85 5.66 -24.53 -7.78
CA MET A 85 6.45 -24.96 -6.63
C MET A 85 6.63 -26.48 -6.57
N ARG A 86 5.61 -27.28 -6.94
CA ARG A 86 5.74 -28.74 -7.08
C ARG A 86 6.75 -29.14 -8.17
N SER A 87 6.84 -28.40 -9.27
CA SER A 87 7.85 -28.61 -10.33
C SER A 87 9.25 -28.05 -10.04
N SER A 88 9.49 -27.41 -8.88
CA SER A 88 10.79 -26.81 -8.54
C SER A 88 11.99 -27.78 -8.63
N LYS A 89 11.80 -29.03 -8.21
CA LYS A 89 12.83 -30.09 -8.27
C LYS A 89 13.16 -30.50 -9.70
N GLU A 90 12.15 -30.62 -10.56
CA GLU A 90 12.28 -30.91 -12.00
C GLU A 90 13.06 -29.80 -12.70
N VAL A 91 12.72 -28.54 -12.43
CA VAL A 91 13.48 -27.36 -12.92
C VAL A 91 14.94 -27.40 -12.46
N SER A 92 15.21 -27.77 -11.19
CA SER A 92 16.58 -27.89 -10.71
C SER A 92 17.35 -29.00 -11.43
N GLU A 93 16.71 -30.12 -11.74
CA GLU A 93 17.34 -31.23 -12.50
C GLU A 93 17.62 -30.83 -13.95
N ILE A 94 16.71 -30.09 -14.59
CA ILE A 94 16.88 -29.50 -15.93
C ILE A 94 18.08 -28.54 -15.96
N VAL A 95 18.20 -27.66 -14.97
CA VAL A 95 19.34 -26.71 -14.87
C VAL A 95 20.67 -27.43 -14.67
N GLU A 96 20.71 -28.50 -13.87
CA GLU A 96 21.92 -29.33 -13.74
C GLU A 96 22.25 -30.08 -15.03
N VAL A 97 21.26 -30.63 -15.76
CA VAL A 97 21.49 -31.24 -17.07
C VAL A 97 22.01 -30.19 -18.08
N MET A 98 21.49 -28.96 -18.05
CA MET A 98 21.93 -27.85 -18.91
C MET A 98 23.40 -27.49 -18.63
N ARG A 99 23.79 -27.36 -17.35
CA ARG A 99 25.19 -27.14 -16.94
C ARG A 99 26.08 -28.27 -17.46
N ASN A 100 25.66 -29.52 -17.31
CA ASN A 100 26.43 -30.68 -17.75
C ASN A 100 26.60 -30.71 -19.28
N ALA A 101 25.53 -30.49 -20.05
CA ALA A 101 25.60 -30.42 -21.52
C ALA A 101 26.56 -29.32 -22.01
N ALA A 102 26.52 -28.14 -21.37
CA ALA A 102 27.46 -27.06 -21.65
C ALA A 102 28.92 -27.41 -21.29
N LEU A 103 29.15 -28.16 -20.20
CA LEU A 103 30.49 -28.63 -19.82
C LEU A 103 31.03 -29.73 -20.74
N THR A 104 30.17 -30.58 -21.31
CA THR A 104 30.55 -31.63 -22.28
C THR A 104 30.54 -31.15 -23.74
N THR A 105 30.27 -29.87 -23.99
CA THR A 105 30.11 -29.27 -25.34
C THR A 105 29.02 -29.93 -26.20
N ASP A 106 28.00 -30.50 -25.55
CA ASP A 106 26.87 -31.17 -26.18
C ASP A 106 25.82 -30.13 -26.60
N SER A 107 26.07 -29.48 -27.75
CA SER A 107 25.26 -28.34 -28.22
C SER A 107 23.82 -28.70 -28.65
N GLU A 108 23.58 -29.94 -29.08
CA GLU A 108 22.26 -30.40 -29.52
C GLU A 108 21.34 -30.61 -28.30
N ARG A 109 21.82 -31.39 -27.32
CA ARG A 109 21.13 -31.59 -26.04
C ARG A 109 20.99 -30.30 -25.24
N LEU A 110 21.97 -29.39 -25.33
CA LEU A 110 21.89 -28.10 -24.66
C LEU A 110 20.71 -27.27 -25.16
N GLU A 111 20.41 -27.29 -26.46
CA GLU A 111 19.29 -26.53 -27.02
C GLU A 111 17.94 -27.17 -26.67
N GLU A 112 17.84 -28.51 -26.72
CA GLU A 112 16.67 -29.28 -26.24
C GLU A 112 16.34 -28.94 -24.77
N VAL A 113 17.34 -28.99 -23.89
CA VAL A 113 17.19 -28.71 -22.45
C VAL A 113 16.95 -27.21 -22.19
N SER A 114 17.46 -26.32 -23.06
CA SER A 114 17.15 -24.88 -23.02
C SER A 114 15.69 -24.60 -23.39
N GLN A 115 15.11 -25.34 -24.34
CA GLN A 115 13.70 -25.22 -24.68
C GLN A 115 12.80 -25.69 -23.52
N HIS A 116 13.09 -26.86 -22.92
CA HIS A 116 12.34 -27.35 -21.76
C HIS A 116 12.46 -26.39 -20.55
N PHE A 117 13.61 -25.74 -20.36
CA PHE A 117 13.77 -24.68 -19.35
C PHE A 117 12.90 -23.44 -19.64
N ASN A 118 12.81 -23.01 -20.91
CA ASN A 118 11.97 -21.87 -21.30
C ASN A 118 10.49 -22.11 -20.97
N GLU A 119 9.99 -23.34 -21.12
CA GLU A 119 8.59 -23.69 -20.80
C GLU A 119 8.29 -23.55 -19.30
N HIS A 120 9.25 -23.81 -18.41
CA HIS A 120 9.13 -23.50 -16.98
C HIS A 120 9.28 -22.00 -16.67
N LEU A 121 10.14 -21.29 -17.41
CA LEU A 121 10.29 -19.84 -17.30
C LEU A 121 9.00 -19.10 -17.69
N GLU A 122 8.33 -19.52 -18.77
CA GLU A 122 7.03 -18.99 -19.20
C GLU A 122 5.93 -19.29 -18.16
N ARG A 123 5.88 -20.51 -17.64
CA ARG A 123 5.00 -20.87 -16.51
C ARG A 123 5.20 -19.97 -15.29
N THR A 124 6.46 -19.72 -14.93
CA THR A 124 6.84 -18.89 -13.78
C THR A 124 6.46 -17.41 -14.00
N GLN A 125 6.56 -16.92 -15.24
CA GLN A 125 6.09 -15.57 -15.61
C GLN A 125 4.56 -15.45 -15.53
N GLU A 126 3.80 -16.43 -16.05
CA GLU A 126 2.33 -16.40 -15.98
C GLU A 126 1.82 -16.50 -14.53
N VAL A 127 2.43 -17.34 -13.68
CA VAL A 127 2.15 -17.35 -12.22
C VAL A 127 2.37 -15.97 -11.61
N CYS A 128 3.49 -15.31 -11.90
CA CYS A 128 3.81 -13.99 -11.36
C CYS A 128 2.77 -12.93 -11.79
N LYS A 129 2.33 -13.00 -13.05
CA LYS A 129 1.24 -12.18 -13.60
C LYS A 129 -0.10 -12.47 -12.92
N LEU A 130 -0.50 -13.73 -12.72
CA LEU A 130 -1.76 -14.05 -12.02
C LEU A 130 -1.75 -13.57 -10.55
N LEU A 131 -0.63 -13.73 -9.84
CA LEU A 131 -0.44 -13.17 -8.49
C LEU A 131 -0.60 -11.63 -8.47
N ARG A 132 -0.08 -10.93 -9.50
CA ARG A 132 -0.29 -9.50 -9.66
C ARG A 132 -1.78 -9.14 -9.76
N HIS A 133 -2.58 -9.92 -10.50
CA HIS A 133 -4.03 -9.67 -10.68
C HIS A 133 -4.88 -9.94 -9.42
N ILE A 134 -4.45 -10.83 -8.51
CA ILE A 134 -5.17 -11.08 -7.23
C ILE A 134 -4.64 -10.24 -6.06
N SER A 135 -3.58 -9.46 -6.27
CA SER A 135 -2.99 -8.65 -5.21
C SER A 135 -3.94 -7.51 -4.79
N THR A 136 -4.13 -7.35 -3.47
CA THR A 136 -5.12 -6.39 -2.90
C THR A 136 -4.47 -5.15 -2.29
N THR A 137 -3.18 -4.93 -2.54
CA THR A 137 -2.44 -3.72 -2.16
C THR A 137 -1.46 -3.33 -3.26
N ASP A 138 -1.25 -2.02 -3.44
CA ASP A 138 -0.30 -1.50 -4.44
C ASP A 138 1.12 -2.03 -4.22
N THR A 139 1.50 -2.25 -2.96
CA THR A 139 2.81 -2.82 -2.58
C THR A 139 3.02 -4.19 -3.21
N PHE A 140 2.06 -5.12 -3.12
CA PHE A 140 2.17 -6.43 -3.74
C PHE A 140 2.04 -6.35 -5.27
N HIS A 141 1.17 -5.49 -5.79
CA HIS A 141 1.03 -5.27 -7.23
C HIS A 141 2.36 -4.81 -7.87
N VAL A 142 3.07 -3.88 -7.21
CA VAL A 142 4.41 -3.40 -7.62
C VAL A 142 5.46 -4.50 -7.45
N GLN A 143 5.44 -5.28 -6.36
CA GLN A 143 6.42 -6.36 -6.14
C GLN A 143 6.28 -7.49 -7.16
N CYS A 144 5.06 -7.96 -7.45
CA CYS A 144 4.82 -8.95 -8.51
C CYS A 144 5.25 -8.41 -9.88
N LYS A 145 4.91 -7.16 -10.20
CA LYS A 145 5.36 -6.51 -11.46
C LYS A 145 6.88 -6.40 -11.56
N TYR A 146 7.59 -6.20 -10.45
CA TYR A 146 9.06 -6.17 -10.42
C TYR A 146 9.66 -7.57 -10.64
N ALA A 147 9.12 -8.59 -9.98
CA ALA A 147 9.54 -9.99 -10.19
C ALA A 147 9.28 -10.46 -11.64
N GLU A 148 8.12 -10.15 -12.21
CA GLU A 148 7.76 -10.39 -13.62
C GLU A 148 8.76 -9.77 -14.61
N ILE A 149 9.14 -8.51 -14.38
CA ILE A 149 10.16 -7.81 -15.19
C ILE A 149 11.54 -8.49 -15.05
N ASN A 150 11.94 -8.87 -13.83
CA ASN A 150 13.22 -9.52 -13.59
C ASN A 150 13.30 -10.92 -14.20
N LEU A 151 12.25 -11.74 -14.10
CA LEU A 151 12.15 -13.03 -14.79
C LEU A 151 12.38 -12.86 -16.30
N LYS A 152 11.72 -11.87 -16.90
CA LYS A 152 11.77 -11.61 -18.34
C LYS A 152 13.14 -11.10 -18.82
N ILE A 153 13.88 -10.40 -17.97
CA ILE A 153 15.23 -9.89 -18.28
C ILE A 153 16.30 -10.97 -18.02
N TYR A 154 16.27 -11.60 -16.85
CA TYR A 154 17.36 -12.45 -16.35
C TYR A 154 17.16 -13.95 -16.59
N GLY A 155 15.92 -14.45 -16.63
CA GLY A 155 15.62 -15.86 -16.88
C GLY A 155 16.26 -16.41 -18.17
N PRO A 156 16.09 -15.75 -19.33
CA PRO A 156 16.71 -16.19 -20.58
C PRO A 156 18.25 -16.20 -20.56
N GLN A 157 18.88 -15.45 -19.65
CA GLN A 157 20.33 -15.33 -19.59
C GLN A 157 21.01 -16.61 -19.09
N LEU A 158 20.31 -17.47 -18.36
CA LEU A 158 20.83 -18.77 -17.92
C LEU A 158 21.16 -19.65 -19.13
N ALA A 159 20.24 -19.77 -20.10
CA ALA A 159 20.47 -20.49 -21.35
C ALA A 159 21.56 -19.81 -22.21
N VAL A 160 21.62 -18.47 -22.26
CA VAL A 160 22.69 -17.74 -22.97
C VAL A 160 24.06 -17.99 -22.35
N ALA A 161 24.16 -18.01 -21.01
CA ALA A 161 25.39 -18.35 -20.29
C ALA A 161 25.81 -19.81 -20.53
N ALA A 162 24.86 -20.74 -20.58
CA ALA A 162 25.13 -22.15 -20.89
C ALA A 162 25.64 -22.32 -22.33
N ARG A 163 25.02 -21.67 -23.33
CA ARG A 163 25.52 -21.65 -24.73
C ARG A 163 26.93 -21.02 -24.83
N THR A 164 27.19 -19.98 -24.03
CA THR A 164 28.52 -19.33 -23.96
C THR A 164 29.58 -20.27 -23.40
N LEU A 165 29.25 -21.01 -22.33
CA LEU A 165 30.13 -22.03 -21.75
C LEU A 165 30.36 -23.21 -22.72
N CYS A 166 29.31 -23.68 -23.40
CA CYS A 166 29.39 -24.72 -24.43
C CYS A 166 30.34 -24.32 -25.58
N SER A 167 30.34 -23.02 -25.93
CA SER A 167 31.28 -22.47 -26.92
C SER A 167 32.70 -22.27 -26.38
N THR A 168 32.90 -22.25 -25.06
CA THR A 168 34.18 -21.92 -24.40
C THR A 168 34.45 -22.76 -23.13
N PRO A 169 34.45 -24.10 -23.20
CA PRO A 169 34.38 -25.01 -22.03
C PRO A 169 35.60 -24.95 -21.09
N THR A 170 36.72 -24.39 -21.55
CA THR A 170 37.94 -24.15 -20.76
C THR A 170 37.93 -22.81 -20.03
N SER A 171 37.04 -21.88 -20.40
CA SER A 171 36.95 -20.55 -19.79
C SER A 171 36.42 -20.65 -18.36
N LYS A 172 37.27 -20.32 -17.39
CA LYS A 172 36.87 -20.22 -15.98
C LYS A 172 35.75 -19.17 -15.80
N ALA A 173 35.88 -18.02 -16.45
CA ALA A 173 34.91 -16.93 -16.38
C ALA A 173 33.53 -17.33 -16.96
N ALA A 174 33.48 -18.19 -17.99
CA ALA A 174 32.20 -18.68 -18.52
C ALA A 174 31.47 -19.62 -17.54
N LYS A 175 32.22 -20.38 -16.73
CA LYS A 175 31.66 -21.24 -15.67
C LYS A 175 31.11 -20.39 -14.52
N GLU A 176 31.92 -19.48 -13.99
CA GLU A 176 31.50 -18.56 -12.93
C GLU A 176 30.30 -17.71 -13.36
N ASN A 177 30.23 -17.27 -14.62
CA ASN A 177 29.08 -16.56 -15.17
C ASN A 177 27.82 -17.43 -15.24
N LEU A 178 27.91 -18.70 -15.66
CA LEU A 178 26.76 -19.62 -15.64
C LEU A 178 26.27 -19.87 -14.21
N ASP A 179 27.17 -20.11 -13.26
CA ASP A 179 26.80 -20.36 -11.87
C ASP A 179 26.09 -19.14 -11.24
N VAL A 180 26.52 -17.91 -11.56
CA VAL A 180 25.83 -16.67 -11.16
C VAL A 180 24.41 -16.59 -11.72
N PHE A 181 24.18 -16.98 -12.99
CA PHE A 181 22.82 -16.99 -13.55
C PHE A 181 21.95 -18.13 -13.02
N ILE A 182 22.55 -19.27 -12.64
CA ILE A 182 21.86 -20.37 -11.95
C ILE A 182 21.38 -19.93 -10.55
N ASP A 183 22.21 -19.20 -9.80
CA ASP A 183 21.81 -18.70 -8.48
C ASP A 183 20.85 -17.49 -8.56
N MET A 184 20.97 -16.65 -9.60
CA MET A 184 19.97 -15.63 -9.93
C MET A 184 18.60 -16.25 -10.21
N TRP A 185 18.53 -17.32 -11.00
CA TRP A 185 17.27 -18.04 -11.27
C TRP A 185 16.61 -18.54 -9.98
N LYS A 186 17.39 -19.19 -9.09
CA LYS A 186 16.90 -19.63 -7.77
C LYS A 186 16.37 -18.47 -6.93
N SER A 187 17.06 -17.32 -6.92
CA SER A 187 16.58 -16.13 -6.20
C SER A 187 15.22 -15.66 -6.73
N LEU A 188 15.05 -15.60 -8.05
CA LEU A 188 13.82 -15.16 -8.68
C LEU A 188 12.65 -16.12 -8.42
N THR A 189 12.87 -17.44 -8.43
CA THR A 189 11.82 -18.40 -8.05
C THR A 189 11.44 -18.28 -6.56
N ASN A 190 12.43 -18.09 -5.68
CA ASN A 190 12.20 -17.95 -4.24
C ASN A 190 11.46 -16.64 -3.89
N ASP A 191 11.72 -15.55 -4.63
CA ASP A 191 10.98 -14.29 -4.47
C ASP A 191 9.48 -14.47 -4.80
N ILE A 192 9.14 -15.29 -5.80
CA ILE A 192 7.75 -15.57 -6.20
C ILE A 192 7.06 -16.49 -5.19
N GLU A 193 7.74 -17.50 -4.66
CA GLU A 193 7.28 -18.31 -3.54
C GLU A 193 6.99 -17.42 -2.31
N ALA A 194 7.93 -16.54 -1.94
CA ALA A 194 7.76 -15.61 -0.84
C ALA A 194 6.62 -14.59 -1.08
N LEU A 195 6.38 -14.16 -2.32
CA LEU A 195 5.23 -13.32 -2.68
C LEU A 195 3.91 -14.10 -2.61
N THR A 196 3.89 -15.34 -3.09
CA THR A 196 2.72 -16.24 -3.03
C THR A 196 2.26 -16.41 -1.59
N HIS A 197 3.18 -16.71 -0.66
CA HIS A 197 2.85 -16.86 0.75
C HIS A 197 2.35 -15.56 1.40
N LYS A 198 2.98 -14.40 1.14
CA LYS A 198 2.54 -13.10 1.69
C LYS A 198 1.16 -12.67 1.18
N ILE A 199 0.87 -12.94 -0.11
CA ILE A 199 -0.44 -12.65 -0.70
C ILE A 199 -1.49 -13.62 -0.13
N ALA A 200 -1.16 -14.90 0.06
CA ALA A 200 -2.04 -15.87 0.71
C ALA A 200 -2.35 -15.51 2.18
N GLU A 201 -1.38 -15.04 2.95
CA GLU A 201 -1.54 -14.56 4.34
C GLU A 201 -2.55 -13.38 4.42
N VAL A 202 -2.38 -12.39 3.54
CA VAL A 202 -3.22 -11.17 3.51
C VAL A 202 -4.61 -11.39 2.92
N LEU A 203 -4.80 -12.42 2.09
CA LEU A 203 -6.12 -12.85 1.63
C LEU A 203 -6.82 -13.79 2.63
N GLY A 204 -6.06 -14.64 3.32
CA GLY A 204 -6.57 -15.60 4.30
C GLY A 204 -7.05 -14.97 5.60
N SER A 205 -6.32 -13.98 6.13
CA SER A 205 -6.72 -13.20 7.31
C SER A 205 -8.11 -12.57 7.13
N ARG A 206 -8.31 -11.86 6.02
CA ARG A 206 -9.59 -11.26 5.62
C ARG A 206 -10.77 -12.24 5.54
N ALA A 207 -10.52 -13.54 5.38
CA ALA A 207 -11.55 -14.58 5.35
C ALA A 207 -11.87 -15.18 6.74
N ALA A 208 -11.00 -14.97 7.74
CA ALA A 208 -11.20 -15.43 9.12
C ALA A 208 -12.13 -14.47 9.89
N ASP A 209 -11.85 -13.16 9.82
CA ASP A 209 -12.60 -12.12 10.55
C ASP A 209 -14.09 -12.11 10.16
N SER A 210 -14.38 -12.37 8.88
CA SER A 210 -15.74 -12.48 8.33
C SER A 210 -16.60 -13.59 8.96
N LYS A 211 -16.03 -14.55 9.69
CA LYS A 211 -16.75 -15.77 10.16
C LYS A 211 -17.04 -15.81 11.66
N PHE A 212 -16.54 -14.87 12.46
CA PHE A 212 -16.66 -14.96 13.93
C PHE A 212 -17.82 -14.16 14.54
N TYR A 213 -18.46 -13.26 13.78
CA TYR A 213 -19.41 -12.27 14.33
C TYR A 213 -20.90 -12.69 14.37
N MET A 214 -21.18 -13.98 14.55
CA MET A 214 -22.57 -14.52 14.55
C MET A 214 -22.90 -15.48 15.71
N SER A 215 -22.68 -15.04 16.95
CA SER A 215 -23.61 -15.28 18.09
C SER A 215 -23.10 -14.66 19.40
N LEU A 216 -24.02 -14.18 20.26
CA LEU A 216 -23.73 -13.62 21.58
C LEU A 216 -23.86 -14.69 22.68
N PRO A 217 -22.77 -15.12 23.37
CA PRO A 217 -22.85 -15.97 24.55
C PRO A 217 -23.14 -15.13 25.80
N ARG A 218 -24.14 -15.53 26.61
CA ARG A 218 -24.47 -14.83 27.87
C ARG A 218 -23.48 -15.15 29.01
N PRO A 219 -23.30 -14.26 30.02
CA PRO A 219 -22.21 -14.38 30.99
C PRO A 219 -22.35 -15.54 31.98
N GLY A 220 -21.25 -16.28 32.20
CA GLY A 220 -21.03 -17.26 33.27
C GLY A 220 -19.71 -16.99 34.02
N LYS A 221 -19.56 -17.45 35.27
CA LYS A 221 -18.53 -16.94 36.21
C LYS A 221 -17.55 -18.00 36.75
N HIS A 222 -16.32 -17.55 37.05
CA HIS A 222 -15.25 -18.18 37.85
C HIS A 222 -14.59 -19.46 37.27
N GLY A 223 -13.30 -19.76 37.51
CA GLY A 223 -12.24 -18.97 38.16
C GLY A 223 -10.88 -19.70 38.34
N THR A 224 -9.86 -18.95 38.80
CA THR A 224 -8.62 -19.36 39.52
C THR A 224 -7.55 -20.30 38.89
N THR A 225 -6.51 -19.66 38.31
CA THR A 225 -5.06 -19.74 38.66
C THR A 225 -4.27 -21.08 38.79
N GLN A 226 -3.16 -21.17 38.02
CA GLN A 226 -1.76 -21.72 38.28
C GLN A 226 -1.19 -22.58 37.11
N LYS A 227 0.13 -22.79 36.84
CA LYS A 227 1.42 -22.22 37.34
C LYS A 227 2.61 -22.55 36.37
N ARG A 228 3.41 -21.55 35.95
CA ARG A 228 4.73 -21.65 35.21
C ARG A 228 4.67 -22.29 33.80
N LEU A 229 5.47 -21.90 32.80
CA LEU A 229 6.92 -21.63 32.77
C LEU A 229 7.30 -20.52 31.75
N VAL A 230 8.55 -20.04 31.78
CA VAL A 230 9.05 -18.91 30.96
C VAL A 230 9.50 -19.32 29.55
N LYS A 231 9.01 -18.58 28.55
CA LYS A 231 9.66 -18.25 27.27
C LYS A 231 9.15 -16.86 26.82
N PRO A 232 9.73 -16.20 25.79
CA PRO A 232 9.17 -14.96 25.28
C PRO A 232 7.86 -15.26 24.54
N THR A 233 6.74 -14.79 25.09
CA THR A 233 5.40 -15.09 24.62
C THR A 233 4.59 -13.80 24.53
N GLU A 234 3.61 -13.81 23.62
CA GLU A 234 2.52 -12.85 23.47
C GLU A 234 1.57 -12.89 24.69
N LEU A 235 0.32 -12.42 24.51
CA LEU A 235 -0.76 -12.34 25.52
C LEU A 235 -0.63 -11.11 26.44
N ASN A 236 -1.72 -10.55 26.99
CA ASN A 236 -2.97 -11.22 27.35
C ASN A 236 -4.22 -10.33 27.19
N HIS A 237 -5.11 -10.70 26.28
CA HIS A 237 -6.36 -9.97 26.01
C HIS A 237 -7.45 -10.30 27.05
N LYS A 238 -7.71 -9.39 27.99
CA LYS A 238 -9.04 -9.31 28.66
C LYS A 238 -9.34 -8.03 29.41
N GLU A 239 -8.37 -7.44 30.12
CA GLU A 239 -8.58 -6.18 30.86
C GLU A 239 -8.42 -4.94 29.96
N GLN A 240 -7.68 -5.08 28.86
CA GLN A 240 -7.51 -4.05 27.82
C GLN A 240 -8.82 -3.73 27.08
N VAL A 241 -9.62 -4.76 26.73
CA VAL A 241 -10.77 -4.64 25.82
C VAL A 241 -11.86 -3.72 26.36
N GLU A 242 -12.15 -3.76 27.67
CA GLU A 242 -13.23 -2.96 28.28
C GLU A 242 -12.88 -1.46 28.38
N ALA A 243 -11.59 -1.10 28.26
CA ALA A 243 -11.12 0.28 28.13
C ALA A 243 -11.06 0.72 26.67
N ASP A 244 -10.44 -0.09 25.81
CA ASP A 244 -10.23 0.23 24.39
C ASP A 244 -11.55 0.24 23.60
N GLU A 245 -12.52 -0.61 23.92
CA GLU A 245 -13.87 -0.57 23.35
C GLU A 245 -14.59 0.76 23.69
N LYS A 246 -14.18 1.46 24.75
CA LYS A 246 -14.78 2.72 25.18
C LYS A 246 -14.15 3.94 24.50
N SER A 247 -12.83 3.94 24.26
CA SER A 247 -12.14 4.99 23.51
C SER A 247 -12.28 4.82 21.98
N GLY A 248 -12.28 3.57 21.49
CA GLY A 248 -12.52 3.22 20.09
C GLY A 248 -13.88 3.67 19.59
N LYS A 249 -14.94 3.53 20.42
CA LYS A 249 -16.30 4.05 20.13
C LYS A 249 -16.39 5.57 20.01
N GLU A 250 -15.37 6.33 20.44
CA GLU A 250 -15.27 7.77 20.20
C GLU A 250 -14.29 8.15 19.06
N MET A 251 -13.60 7.17 18.46
CA MET A 251 -12.74 7.38 17.29
C MET A 251 -13.41 6.92 15.99
N GLN A 252 -14.13 5.79 16.02
CA GLN A 252 -14.97 5.32 14.92
C GLN A 252 -15.88 6.42 14.34
N PRO A 253 -16.72 7.13 15.12
CA PRO A 253 -17.63 8.13 14.57
C PRO A 253 -16.92 9.35 13.96
N VAL A 254 -15.73 9.73 14.44
CA VAL A 254 -14.97 10.86 13.88
C VAL A 254 -14.40 10.48 12.51
N ILE A 255 -13.84 9.27 12.39
CA ILE A 255 -13.20 8.79 11.17
C ILE A 255 -14.25 8.50 10.09
N THR A 256 -15.30 7.74 10.42
CA THR A 256 -16.25 7.21 9.43
C THR A 256 -17.53 8.05 9.23
N THR A 257 -17.89 8.93 10.17
CA THR A 257 -19.18 9.66 10.12
C THR A 257 -19.04 11.15 9.81
N GLU A 258 -17.83 11.72 9.92
CA GLU A 258 -17.55 13.10 9.52
C GLU A 258 -16.58 13.16 8.32
N VAL A 259 -15.39 12.56 8.42
CA VAL A 259 -14.34 12.72 7.38
C VAL A 259 -14.65 11.97 6.09
N GLU A 260 -15.09 10.71 6.15
CA GLU A 260 -15.41 9.92 4.95
C GLU A 260 -16.61 10.47 4.14
N PRO A 261 -17.81 10.70 4.71
CA PRO A 261 -18.96 11.19 3.94
C PRO A 261 -18.80 12.65 3.47
N GLU A 262 -17.96 13.47 4.10
CA GLU A 262 -17.57 14.76 3.51
C GLU A 262 -16.61 14.56 2.33
N ALA A 263 -15.66 13.61 2.43
CA ALA A 263 -14.71 13.30 1.36
C ALA A 263 -15.34 12.62 0.13
N GLU A 264 -16.46 11.92 0.27
CA GLU A 264 -17.29 11.43 -0.85
C GLU A 264 -18.09 12.57 -1.49
N LYS A 265 -18.58 13.52 -0.69
CA LYS A 265 -19.17 14.78 -1.18
C LYS A 265 -18.20 15.62 -2.02
N TRP A 266 -16.89 15.45 -1.85
CA TRP A 266 -15.87 16.11 -2.67
C TRP A 266 -15.63 15.40 -4.02
N THR A 267 -16.15 14.19 -4.25
CA THR A 267 -15.92 13.43 -5.50
C THR A 267 -16.98 13.60 -6.58
N GLU A 268 -18.25 13.89 -6.25
CA GLU A 268 -19.34 13.56 -7.19
C GLU A 268 -19.52 14.51 -8.40
N ASP A 269 -19.29 15.83 -8.29
CA ASP A 269 -19.84 16.75 -9.33
C ASP A 269 -19.01 18.02 -9.67
N ASN A 270 -17.68 18.06 -9.45
CA ASN A 270 -16.82 19.09 -10.09
C ASN A 270 -15.29 18.83 -10.08
N PHE A 271 -14.74 17.98 -9.20
CA PHE A 271 -13.28 17.91 -8.96
C PHE A 271 -12.67 16.50 -9.05
N GLN A 272 -12.78 15.85 -10.22
CA GLN A 272 -11.94 14.70 -10.60
C GLN A 272 -10.48 15.12 -10.88
N ASP A 273 -9.88 15.89 -9.99
CA ASP A 273 -8.59 16.54 -10.23
C ASP A 273 -7.53 16.03 -9.24
N GLU A 274 -6.64 15.16 -9.74
CA GLU A 274 -5.43 14.69 -9.03
C GLU A 274 -4.52 15.86 -8.58
N ASN A 275 -4.76 17.06 -9.12
CA ASN A 275 -4.05 18.30 -8.82
C ASN A 275 -4.52 19.01 -7.52
N ASN A 276 -5.57 18.56 -6.81
CA ASN A 276 -5.96 19.20 -5.54
C ASN A 276 -4.99 18.84 -4.40
N ASP A 277 -3.97 19.68 -4.25
CA ASP A 277 -2.88 19.53 -3.29
C ASP A 277 -3.32 19.65 -1.81
N ILE A 278 -4.51 20.18 -1.51
CA ILE A 278 -5.09 20.19 -0.16
C ILE A 278 -5.75 18.85 0.15
N VAL A 279 -6.70 18.43 -0.69
CA VAL A 279 -7.47 17.18 -0.50
C VAL A 279 -6.54 15.96 -0.53
N ARG A 280 -5.53 15.94 -1.41
CA ARG A 280 -4.54 14.86 -1.49
C ARG A 280 -3.77 14.67 -0.19
N ARG A 281 -3.38 15.76 0.49
CA ARG A 281 -2.69 15.70 1.78
C ARG A 281 -3.63 15.34 2.94
N ALA A 282 -4.86 15.83 2.91
CA ALA A 282 -5.89 15.44 3.88
C ALA A 282 -6.16 13.92 3.84
N LYS A 283 -6.34 13.34 2.64
CA LYS A 283 -6.49 11.87 2.48
C LYS A 283 -5.24 11.10 2.92
N ASN A 284 -4.04 11.60 2.61
CA ASN A 284 -2.78 11.00 3.09
C ASN A 284 -2.70 10.99 4.63
N MET A 285 -3.02 12.11 5.27
CA MET A 285 -3.09 12.21 6.73
C MET A 285 -4.17 11.30 7.34
N SER A 286 -5.34 11.17 6.71
CA SER A 286 -6.39 10.25 7.17
C SER A 286 -5.90 8.80 7.19
N ASN A 287 -5.23 8.34 6.12
CA ASN A 287 -4.62 7.02 6.06
C ASN A 287 -3.52 6.82 7.12
N MET A 288 -2.71 7.86 7.37
CA MET A 288 -1.69 7.82 8.42
C MET A 288 -2.31 7.65 9.82
N ALA A 289 -3.36 8.41 10.13
CA ALA A 289 -4.07 8.32 11.40
C ALA A 289 -4.82 6.99 11.55
N PHE A 290 -5.40 6.46 10.47
CA PHE A 290 -6.05 5.14 10.46
C PHE A 290 -5.06 4.01 10.79
N ASN A 291 -3.86 4.01 10.19
CA ASN A 291 -2.81 3.05 10.54
C ASN A 291 -2.43 3.11 12.04
N MET A 292 -2.42 4.31 12.62
CA MET A 292 -2.16 4.52 14.05
C MET A 292 -3.31 4.03 14.94
N TYR A 293 -4.56 4.15 14.49
CA TYR A 293 -5.74 3.57 15.14
C TYR A 293 -5.77 2.04 15.07
N GLN A 294 -5.43 1.45 13.92
CA GLN A 294 -5.34 -0.02 13.79
C GLN A 294 -4.29 -0.60 14.77
N PHE A 295 -3.16 0.08 14.96
CA PHE A 295 -2.11 -0.34 15.89
C PHE A 295 -2.62 -0.55 17.33
N THR A 296 -3.52 0.31 17.85
CA THR A 296 -4.07 0.12 19.21
C THR A 296 -4.96 -1.12 19.31
N HIS A 297 -5.51 -1.58 18.19
CA HIS A 297 -6.34 -2.78 18.08
C HIS A 297 -5.52 -4.05 17.78
N GLY A 298 -4.21 -3.93 17.56
CA GLY A 298 -3.32 -5.03 17.16
C GLY A 298 -3.39 -5.37 15.65
N ASP A 299 -3.93 -4.47 14.84
CA ASP A 299 -4.11 -4.59 13.40
C ASP A 299 -3.21 -3.59 12.63
N GLY A 300 -3.17 -3.71 11.30
CA GLY A 300 -2.54 -2.73 10.40
C GLY A 300 -1.04 -2.95 10.16
N PRO A 301 -0.36 -1.96 9.54
CA PRO A 301 1.02 -2.12 9.07
C PRO A 301 2.08 -1.87 10.15
N LEU A 302 1.73 -1.26 11.28
CA LEU A 302 2.64 -0.91 12.37
C LEU A 302 2.76 -2.10 13.32
N LYS A 303 3.98 -2.55 13.66
CA LYS A 303 4.18 -3.79 14.45
C LYS A 303 4.84 -3.55 15.81
N THR A 304 5.39 -2.36 16.03
CA THR A 304 6.06 -1.96 17.27
C THR A 304 5.65 -0.54 17.68
N THR A 305 5.81 -0.21 18.97
CA THR A 305 5.63 1.17 19.44
C THR A 305 6.60 2.15 18.80
N GLN A 306 7.76 1.70 18.32
CA GLN A 306 8.70 2.53 17.56
C GLN A 306 8.15 2.87 16.17
N ASP A 307 7.44 1.94 15.51
CA ASP A 307 6.78 2.22 14.23
C ASP A 307 5.68 3.27 14.42
N LEU A 308 4.88 3.17 15.49
CA LEU A 308 3.88 4.18 15.86
C LEU A 308 4.50 5.56 16.07
N PHE A 309 5.59 5.65 16.85
CA PHE A 309 6.27 6.92 17.08
C PHE A 309 6.85 7.50 15.79
N THR A 310 7.41 6.67 14.92
CA THR A 310 7.93 7.09 13.60
C THR A 310 6.81 7.57 12.68
N GLN A 311 5.66 6.87 12.67
CA GLN A 311 4.46 7.25 11.93
C GLN A 311 3.88 8.60 12.41
N ALA A 312 3.91 8.85 13.72
CA ALA A 312 3.49 10.12 14.31
C ALA A 312 4.39 11.30 13.90
N GLU A 313 5.70 11.08 13.71
CA GLU A 313 6.59 12.11 13.15
C GLU A 313 6.25 12.41 11.68
N TYR A 314 5.99 11.39 10.85
CA TYR A 314 5.55 11.59 9.47
C TYR A 314 4.18 12.29 9.36
N PHE A 315 3.23 11.97 10.25
CA PHE A 315 1.93 12.66 10.32
C PHE A 315 2.10 14.15 10.68
N ALA A 316 2.99 14.46 11.64
CA ALA A 316 3.35 15.83 11.99
C ALA A 316 4.08 16.57 10.84
N GLU A 317 4.89 15.89 10.03
CA GLU A 317 5.47 16.48 8.82
C GLU A 317 4.41 16.79 7.74
N GLU A 318 3.47 15.87 7.50
CA GLU A 318 2.43 16.07 6.49
C GLU A 318 1.47 17.19 6.89
N ALA A 319 1.16 17.32 8.18
CA ALA A 319 0.43 18.46 8.74
C ALA A 319 1.14 19.80 8.47
N ASN A 320 2.47 19.88 8.66
CA ASN A 320 3.27 21.07 8.33
C ASN A 320 3.25 21.41 6.83
N ARG A 321 3.20 20.40 5.95
CA ARG A 321 3.13 20.59 4.51
C ARG A 321 1.73 21.09 4.11
N LEU A 322 0.67 20.53 4.68
CA LEU A 322 -0.71 20.99 4.50
C LEU A 322 -0.91 22.43 4.99
N TYR A 323 -0.40 22.80 6.17
CA TYR A 323 -0.43 24.18 6.69
C TYR A 323 0.11 25.20 5.68
N LYS A 324 1.27 24.94 5.07
CA LYS A 324 1.89 25.83 4.08
C LYS A 324 1.01 26.02 2.83
N VAL A 325 0.37 24.95 2.37
CA VAL A 325 -0.49 24.93 1.18
C VAL A 325 -1.80 25.67 1.45
N VAL A 326 -2.41 25.46 2.62
CA VAL A 326 -3.61 26.20 3.05
C VAL A 326 -3.29 27.69 3.27
N ARG A 327 -2.12 28.03 3.82
CA ARG A 327 -1.66 29.42 3.89
C ARG A 327 -1.51 30.04 2.50
N GLN A 328 -0.94 29.32 1.52
CA GLN A 328 -0.89 29.79 0.13
C GLN A 328 -2.29 30.01 -0.45
N PHE A 329 -3.22 29.07 -0.26
CA PHE A 329 -4.63 29.21 -0.66
C PHE A 329 -5.30 30.42 -0.01
N SER A 330 -5.05 30.69 1.27
CA SER A 330 -5.64 31.81 2.01
C SER A 330 -5.33 33.19 1.38
N TYR A 331 -4.23 33.35 0.63
CA TYR A 331 -3.94 34.58 -0.10
C TYR A 331 -4.86 34.79 -1.31
N MET A 332 -5.34 33.70 -1.93
CA MET A 332 -6.27 33.74 -3.07
C MET A 332 -7.72 34.03 -2.63
N VAL A 333 -8.08 33.69 -1.39
CA VAL A 333 -9.40 34.02 -0.82
C VAL A 333 -9.52 35.55 -0.63
N PRO A 334 -10.61 36.20 -1.09
CA PRO A 334 -10.88 37.61 -0.80
C PRO A 334 -11.02 37.89 0.71
N THR A 335 -10.85 39.15 1.13
CA THR A 335 -11.01 39.54 2.54
C THR A 335 -12.46 39.40 2.98
N SER A 336 -12.76 38.34 3.74
CA SER A 336 -14.12 37.99 4.19
C SER A 336 -14.15 37.37 5.59
N SER A 337 -15.36 37.17 6.11
CA SER A 337 -15.65 36.37 7.31
C SER A 337 -15.08 34.94 7.24
N GLU A 338 -15.21 34.30 6.07
CA GLU A 338 -14.74 32.91 5.87
C GLU A 338 -13.21 32.85 5.87
N LYS A 339 -12.54 33.83 5.26
CA LYS A 339 -11.08 33.95 5.33
C LYS A 339 -10.59 34.12 6.76
N LYS A 340 -11.31 34.88 7.59
CA LYS A 340 -10.96 35.04 9.01
C LYS A 340 -11.10 33.71 9.77
N GLY A 341 -12.23 33.01 9.62
CA GLY A 341 -12.44 31.70 10.24
C GLY A 341 -11.47 30.61 9.76
N LEU A 342 -11.08 30.63 8.48
CA LEU A 342 -10.05 29.75 7.93
C LEU A 342 -8.69 30.01 8.58
N LEU A 343 -8.30 31.28 8.76
CA LEU A 343 -7.02 31.63 9.39
C LEU A 343 -7.00 31.30 10.88
N GLU A 344 -8.11 31.52 11.59
CA GLU A 344 -8.26 31.14 13.00
C GLU A 344 -8.05 29.62 13.18
N LYS A 345 -8.70 28.79 12.37
CA LYS A 345 -8.52 27.33 12.38
C LYS A 345 -7.12 26.89 11.94
N VAL A 346 -6.53 27.51 10.91
CA VAL A 346 -5.23 27.06 10.38
C VAL A 346 -4.07 27.34 11.33
N ASP A 347 -4.15 28.41 12.13
CA ASP A 347 -3.09 28.78 13.07
C ASP A 347 -3.10 27.98 14.39
N GLU A 348 -4.10 27.12 14.61
CA GLU A 348 -4.03 26.05 15.62
C GLU A 348 -3.10 24.89 15.20
N VAL A 349 -2.95 24.64 13.88
CA VAL A 349 -2.22 23.48 13.35
C VAL A 349 -0.74 23.44 13.80
N PRO A 350 0.04 24.54 13.76
CA PRO A 350 1.42 24.53 14.25
C PRO A 350 1.53 24.17 15.75
N THR A 351 0.57 24.59 16.57
CA THR A 351 0.53 24.26 18.00
C THR A 351 0.24 22.78 18.23
N ARG A 352 -0.75 22.22 17.54
CA ARG A 352 -1.07 20.78 17.60
C ARG A 352 0.07 19.89 17.11
N VAL A 353 0.74 20.31 16.04
CA VAL A 353 1.97 19.68 15.53
C VAL A 353 3.10 19.69 16.57
N GLN A 354 3.31 20.80 17.28
CA GLN A 354 4.33 20.90 18.33
C GLN A 354 3.99 20.03 19.54
N GLN A 355 2.72 19.96 19.94
CA GLN A 355 2.25 19.06 21.00
C GLN A 355 2.55 17.60 20.68
N LEU A 356 2.13 17.12 19.50
CA LEU A 356 2.40 15.76 19.04
C LEU A 356 3.92 15.46 18.98
N GLN A 357 4.72 16.35 18.38
CA GLN A 357 6.17 16.14 18.29
C GLN A 357 6.87 16.13 19.66
N PHE A 358 6.41 16.93 20.63
CA PHE A 358 6.95 16.90 21.99
C PHE A 358 6.64 15.56 22.68
N THR A 359 5.39 15.11 22.62
CA THR A 359 4.95 13.82 23.17
C THR A 359 5.73 12.65 22.54
N VAL A 360 5.94 12.67 21.22
CA VAL A 360 6.71 11.64 20.50
C VAL A 360 8.21 11.66 20.88
N LYS A 361 8.83 12.83 21.03
CA LYS A 361 10.28 12.95 21.29
C LYS A 361 10.67 12.75 22.75
N ASN A 362 9.73 12.84 23.70
CA ASN A 362 10.02 12.59 25.11
C ASN A 362 10.45 11.12 25.36
N PRO A 363 11.62 10.85 25.95
CA PRO A 363 12.08 9.49 26.22
C PRO A 363 11.35 8.89 27.43
N THR A 364 10.81 7.67 27.26
CA THR A 364 10.08 6.94 28.30
C THR A 364 10.72 5.59 28.58
N VAL A 365 10.88 5.24 29.86
CA VAL A 365 11.53 4.00 30.30
C VAL A 365 10.55 3.16 31.13
N GLY A 366 10.41 1.89 30.78
CA GLY A 366 9.52 0.93 31.45
C GLY A 366 8.13 0.83 30.81
N LYS A 367 7.53 -0.37 30.88
CA LYS A 367 6.34 -0.74 30.10
C LYS A 367 5.16 0.22 30.28
N ALA A 368 4.78 0.52 31.53
CA ALA A 368 3.63 1.40 31.82
C ALA A 368 3.79 2.80 31.22
N ALA A 369 4.98 3.42 31.34
CA ALA A 369 5.26 4.72 30.76
C ALA A 369 5.23 4.69 29.21
N THR A 370 5.61 3.57 28.59
CA THR A 370 5.48 3.38 27.14
C THR A 370 4.03 3.31 26.70
N PHE A 371 3.14 2.63 27.44
CA PHE A 371 1.70 2.59 27.13
C PHE A 371 1.07 3.99 27.26
N THR A 372 1.25 4.68 28.38
CA THR A 372 0.71 6.05 28.55
C THR A 372 1.22 7.02 27.46
N LYS A 373 2.44 6.82 26.94
CA LYS A 373 2.95 7.57 25.79
C LYS A 373 2.26 7.18 24.47
N VAL A 374 1.99 5.90 24.23
CA VAL A 374 1.18 5.45 23.08
C VAL A 374 -0.20 6.13 23.12
N ASP A 375 -0.89 6.06 24.26
CA ASP A 375 -2.22 6.66 24.45
C ASP A 375 -2.18 8.17 24.15
N SER A 376 -1.19 8.89 24.71
CA SER A 376 -0.99 10.32 24.49
C SER A 376 -0.68 10.69 23.03
N VAL A 377 0.05 9.83 22.30
CA VAL A 377 0.35 10.02 20.87
C VAL A 377 -0.91 9.83 20.03
N ILE A 378 -1.76 8.86 20.36
CA ILE A 378 -3.05 8.64 19.69
C ILE A 378 -4.02 9.80 19.95
N GLU A 379 -4.11 10.27 21.19
CA GLU A 379 -4.96 11.41 21.56
C GLU A 379 -4.55 12.71 20.82
N GLU A 380 -3.25 13.05 20.80
CA GLU A 380 -2.81 14.25 20.07
C GLU A 380 -2.90 14.09 18.54
N THR A 381 -2.82 12.87 18.02
CA THR A 381 -3.11 12.58 16.60
C THR A 381 -4.58 12.82 16.27
N LYS A 382 -5.52 12.38 17.13
CA LYS A 382 -6.96 12.67 17.02
C LYS A 382 -7.24 14.18 17.10
N ASN A 383 -6.63 14.87 18.07
CA ASN A 383 -6.78 16.32 18.24
C ASN A 383 -6.30 17.10 17.01
N LEU A 384 -5.15 16.74 16.44
CA LEU A 384 -4.64 17.35 15.21
C LEU A 384 -5.55 17.03 14.01
N MET A 385 -6.00 15.78 13.85
CA MET A 385 -6.89 15.40 12.74
C MET A 385 -8.22 16.17 12.76
N ASN A 386 -8.80 16.42 13.94
CA ASN A 386 -10.03 17.22 14.08
C ASN A 386 -9.86 18.67 13.60
N VAL A 387 -8.70 19.28 13.87
CA VAL A 387 -8.35 20.62 13.35
C VAL A 387 -8.15 20.56 11.83
N ILE A 388 -7.47 19.53 11.32
CA ILE A 388 -7.26 19.35 9.87
C ILE A 388 -8.58 19.21 9.12
N SER A 389 -9.51 18.37 9.59
CA SER A 389 -10.85 18.25 8.99
C SER A 389 -11.53 19.62 8.90
N ASN A 390 -11.61 20.31 10.04
CA ASN A 390 -12.17 21.66 10.14
C ASN A 390 -11.53 22.68 9.17
N VAL A 391 -10.21 22.60 8.96
CA VAL A 391 -9.48 23.45 8.01
C VAL A 391 -9.88 23.12 6.56
N VAL A 392 -9.99 21.83 6.21
CA VAL A 392 -10.33 21.38 4.85
C VAL A 392 -11.76 21.74 4.48
N THR A 393 -12.75 21.50 5.36
CA THR A 393 -14.14 21.96 5.19
C THR A 393 -14.20 23.47 4.92
N THR A 394 -13.49 24.27 5.73
CA THR A 394 -13.48 25.74 5.56
C THR A 394 -12.77 26.18 4.27
N CYS A 395 -11.77 25.42 3.78
CA CYS A 395 -11.18 25.65 2.45
C CYS A 395 -12.20 25.39 1.33
N PHE A 396 -12.99 24.32 1.45
CA PHE A 396 -14.02 23.96 0.47
C PHE A 396 -15.16 24.99 0.43
N GLU A 397 -15.61 25.49 1.58
CA GLU A 397 -16.56 26.61 1.68
C GLU A 397 -16.03 27.86 0.97
N CYS A 398 -14.76 28.24 1.22
CA CYS A 398 -14.11 29.37 0.57
C CYS A 398 -14.01 29.18 -0.95
N ALA A 399 -13.58 28.01 -1.42
CA ALA A 399 -13.44 27.72 -2.84
C ALA A 399 -14.79 27.76 -3.57
N SER A 400 -15.82 27.14 -2.98
CA SER A 400 -17.19 27.11 -3.52
C SER A 400 -17.82 28.51 -3.57
N LYS A 401 -17.66 29.31 -2.50
CA LYS A 401 -18.24 30.67 -2.41
C LYS A 401 -17.59 31.66 -3.38
N TYR A 402 -16.28 31.56 -3.60
CA TYR A 402 -15.52 32.51 -4.43
C TYR A 402 -15.11 31.97 -5.81
N LYS A 403 -15.51 30.74 -6.16
CA LYS A 403 -15.15 30.02 -7.40
C LYS A 403 -13.64 30.01 -7.66
N LEU A 404 -12.87 29.70 -6.60
CA LEU A 404 -11.41 29.65 -6.66
C LEU A 404 -10.95 28.30 -7.20
N ASP A 405 -10.03 28.33 -8.16
CA ASP A 405 -9.39 27.13 -8.68
C ASP A 405 -8.20 26.72 -7.79
N PHE A 406 -8.06 25.41 -7.52
CA PHE A 406 -6.94 24.84 -6.78
C PHE A 406 -5.68 24.64 -7.65
N ARG A 407 -5.80 24.75 -8.98
CA ARG A 407 -4.73 24.58 -10.00
C ARG A 407 -3.68 25.70 -10.00
N GLY A 408 -2.99 25.84 -8.87
CA GLY A 408 -1.88 26.78 -8.68
C GLY A 408 -1.07 26.56 -7.39
N LEU A 409 -1.53 25.67 -6.50
CA LEU A 409 -0.94 25.47 -5.17
C LEU A 409 0.35 24.61 -5.13
N SER A 410 0.79 24.07 -6.26
CA SER A 410 2.00 23.25 -6.32
C SER A 410 3.27 24.12 -6.36
N PRO A 411 4.25 23.95 -5.44
CA PRO A 411 5.50 24.74 -5.42
C PRO A 411 6.41 24.59 -6.66
N ARG A 412 6.05 23.72 -7.61
CA ARG A 412 6.80 23.48 -8.86
C ARG A 412 6.01 23.94 -10.11
N GLY A 413 4.88 24.64 -9.92
CA GLY A 413 4.05 25.16 -11.00
C GLY A 413 4.69 26.32 -11.77
N ARG A 414 4.67 26.24 -13.11
CA ARG A 414 5.31 27.20 -14.03
C ARG A 414 4.71 28.63 -13.99
N ASN A 415 3.58 28.82 -13.31
CA ASN A 415 2.85 30.09 -13.18
C ASN A 415 2.85 30.65 -11.73
N SER A 416 3.91 30.42 -10.95
CA SER A 416 4.11 31.18 -9.70
C SER A 416 4.24 32.67 -10.00
N PRO A 417 3.46 33.58 -9.35
CA PRO A 417 3.69 35.02 -9.42
C PRO A 417 5.07 35.41 -8.87
N PHE A 418 5.63 34.59 -7.99
CA PHE A 418 6.99 34.71 -7.45
C PHE A 418 7.91 33.71 -8.17
N GLY A 419 8.16 34.00 -9.44
CA GLY A 419 9.05 33.23 -10.32
C GLY A 419 10.48 33.77 -10.42
N ARG A 420 10.91 34.67 -9.52
CA ARG A 420 12.28 35.22 -9.45
C ARG A 420 12.57 35.99 -8.14
N SER A 421 13.02 35.27 -7.12
CA SER A 421 14.04 35.73 -6.15
C SER A 421 14.70 34.49 -5.56
N ASP A 422 15.98 34.63 -5.23
CA ASP A 422 16.84 33.66 -4.54
C ASP A 422 17.57 32.69 -5.49
N SER A 423 18.59 33.25 -6.12
CA SER A 423 19.70 32.52 -6.73
C SER A 423 21.00 33.25 -6.34
N GLU A 424 21.67 32.73 -5.33
CA GLU A 424 23.10 32.89 -5.05
C GLU A 424 23.67 34.33 -4.94
N GLU A 425 23.41 35.00 -3.81
CA GLU A 425 24.36 35.99 -3.28
C GLU A 425 24.93 35.57 -1.92
N VAL A 426 25.97 34.74 -1.97
CA VAL A 426 27.06 34.79 -0.95
C VAL A 426 28.30 35.31 -1.69
N GLY A 427 28.27 36.60 -2.00
CA GLY A 427 29.33 37.28 -2.73
C GLY A 427 30.64 37.31 -1.94
N GLY A 428 31.73 36.84 -2.55
CA GLY A 428 33.06 36.91 -1.95
C GLY A 428 33.60 38.34 -1.92
N GLY A 429 33.47 39.02 -0.78
CA GLY A 429 34.12 40.30 -0.53
C GLY A 429 35.64 40.14 -0.44
N SER A 430 36.37 40.64 -1.43
CA SER A 430 37.84 40.67 -1.43
C SER A 430 38.38 42.05 -1.05
N GLY A 431 39.48 42.11 -0.29
CA GLY A 431 40.10 43.38 0.09
C GLY A 431 41.35 43.21 0.95
N SER A 432 42.53 43.49 0.37
CA SER A 432 43.87 43.43 0.99
C SER A 432 44.33 42.01 1.40
N GLY A 433 45.45 41.45 0.93
CA GLY A 433 46.42 41.92 -0.07
C GLY A 433 47.69 42.51 0.53
N ASP A 434 48.71 41.68 0.79
CA ASP A 434 50.11 42.10 0.59
C ASP A 434 51.11 40.95 0.37
N SER A 435 52.01 41.17 -0.59
CA SER A 435 53.42 40.77 -0.73
C SER A 435 54.00 39.39 -0.32
N LYS A 436 54.69 38.80 -1.32
CA LYS A 436 55.84 37.86 -1.28
C LYS A 436 55.57 36.41 -0.77
N GLY A 437 56.18 35.37 -1.32
CA GLY A 437 57.09 35.28 -2.49
C GLY A 437 58.41 34.57 -2.16
N GLY A 438 58.59 33.37 -2.71
CA GLY A 438 59.82 32.58 -2.59
C GLY A 438 59.60 31.16 -3.09
N GLY A 439 60.41 30.71 -4.05
CA GLY A 439 60.41 29.34 -4.55
C GLY A 439 61.82 28.74 -4.52
N GLY A 440 61.89 27.43 -4.28
CA GLY A 440 63.10 26.61 -4.39
C GLY A 440 62.65 25.16 -4.59
N THR A 441 62.84 24.55 -5.77
CA THR A 441 64.08 23.91 -6.27
C THR A 441 64.47 22.64 -5.52
N SER A 442 64.52 21.55 -6.27
CA SER A 442 64.84 20.19 -5.83
C SER A 442 66.34 19.92 -5.69
N SER A 443 66.73 19.14 -4.68
CA SER A 443 67.83 18.16 -4.77
C SER A 443 67.85 17.23 -3.54
N ASP A 444 67.79 15.91 -3.80
CA ASP A 444 68.75 14.85 -3.41
C ASP A 444 69.47 14.86 -2.04
N GLY A 445 69.91 13.67 -1.59
CA GLY A 445 71.04 13.52 -0.66
C GLY A 445 70.75 13.07 0.78
N SER A 446 70.90 11.76 1.01
CA SER A 446 71.35 11.06 2.23
C SER A 446 71.46 11.79 3.59
N MET A 447 70.79 11.22 4.61
CA MET A 447 71.46 10.44 5.68
C MET A 447 70.52 9.46 6.36
#